data_AF-A0A0H5CQS7-F1
#
_entry.id   AF-A0A0H5CQS7-F1
#
_cell.length_a   1.000
_cell.length_b   1.000
_cell.length_c   1.000
_cell.angle_alpha   90.00
_cell.angle_beta   90.00
_cell.angle_gamma   90.00
#
_symmetry.space_group_name_H-M   'P 1'
#
loop_
_entity.id
_entity.type
_entity.pdbx_description
1 polymer ?
#
loop_
_entity_poly.entity_id
_entity_poly.type
_entity_poly.pdbx_seq_one_letter_code
_entity_poly.pdbx_strand_id
1 'polypeptide(L)'
;MRVRDLSSNPVSASHEGLARFLLRSEAIASSKIEGLRVSAQQIALAELAQTDDSVVKGLSANAQLVANNITALRGATTEVARRPDSPTACQEMSRPRCGATVGA
;
A
#
# COMPACT_ATOMS: atom_id res chain seq x y z
N MET A 1 8.67 13.48 -17.28
CA MET A 1 8.01 13.38 -15.96
C MET A 1 8.46 12.07 -15.31
N ARG A 2 9.20 12.11 -14.21
CA ARG A 2 9.63 10.89 -13.50
C ARG A 2 8.67 10.61 -12.35
N VAL A 3 8.46 9.34 -12.01
CA VAL A 3 7.59 8.92 -10.88
C VAL A 3 8.03 9.58 -9.56
N ARG A 4 9.32 9.87 -9.40
CA ARG A 4 9.88 10.59 -8.24
C ARG A 4 9.41 12.04 -8.12
N ASP A 5 9.02 12.68 -9.22
CA ASP A 5 8.55 14.07 -9.23
C ASP A 5 7.09 14.18 -8.72
N LEU A 6 6.38 13.05 -8.62
CA LEU A 6 5.01 12.96 -8.11
C LEU A 6 4.95 13.02 -6.57
N SER A 7 6.01 12.61 -5.87
CA SER A 7 6.03 12.59 -4.39
C SER A 7 6.23 13.98 -3.77
N SER A 8 6.80 14.93 -4.51
CA SER A 8 7.09 16.29 -4.06
C SER A 8 5.93 17.29 -4.20
N ASN A 9 4.79 16.86 -4.76
CA ASN A 9 3.65 17.75 -5.05
C ASN A 9 2.58 17.68 -3.93
N PRO A 10 1.99 18.81 -3.49
CA PRO A 10 0.90 18.85 -2.50
C PRO A 10 -0.36 18.04 -2.86
N VAL A 11 -0.49 17.56 -4.11
CA VAL A 11 -1.51 16.59 -4.53
C VAL A 11 -1.17 15.14 -4.08
N SER A 12 -0.23 14.96 -3.16
CA SER A 12 0.28 13.66 -2.67
C SER A 12 -0.80 12.68 -2.17
N ALA A 13 -1.93 13.18 -1.65
CA ALA A 13 -3.05 12.34 -1.22
C ALA A 13 -3.69 11.54 -2.38
N SER A 14 -3.66 12.03 -3.62
CA SER A 14 -4.19 11.29 -4.78
C SER A 14 -3.32 10.09 -5.16
N HIS A 15 -2.01 10.14 -4.84
CA HIS A 15 -1.07 9.08 -5.16
C HIS A 15 -1.20 7.88 -4.22
N GLU A 16 -1.71 8.07 -3.01
CA GLU A 16 -1.94 6.94 -2.09
C GLU A 16 -2.98 5.97 -2.66
N GLY A 17 -4.06 6.49 -3.25
CA GLY A 17 -5.06 5.68 -3.95
C GLY A 17 -4.48 4.91 -5.12
N LEU A 18 -3.63 5.56 -5.93
CA LEU A 18 -2.94 4.93 -7.05
C LEU A 18 -1.97 3.83 -6.59
N ALA A 19 -1.17 4.09 -5.55
CA ALA A 19 -0.23 3.12 -4.99
C ALA A 19 -0.97 1.88 -4.46
N ARG A 20 -2.06 2.06 -3.72
CA ARG A 20 -2.91 0.95 -3.26
C ARG A 20 -3.49 0.16 -4.43
N PHE A 21 -3.99 0.83 -5.46
CA PHE A 21 -4.51 0.18 -6.66
C PHE A 21 -3.46 -0.65 -7.38
N LEU A 22 -2.24 -0.11 -7.58
CA LEU A 22 -1.15 -0.82 -8.24
C LEU A 22 -0.68 -2.03 -7.42
N LEU A 23 -0.49 -1.88 -6.12
CA LEU A 23 -0.09 -2.99 -5.24
C LEU A 23 -1.16 -4.09 -5.20
N ARG A 24 -2.44 -3.72 -5.12
CA ARG A 24 -3.55 -4.68 -5.19
C ARG A 24 -3.60 -5.39 -6.54
N SER A 25 -3.37 -4.66 -7.63
CA SER A 25 -3.34 -5.23 -8.98
C SER A 25 -2.18 -6.21 -9.17
N GLU A 26 -1.00 -5.89 -8.62
CA GLU A 26 0.17 -6.76 -8.65
C GLU A 26 -0.04 -8.07 -7.88
N ALA A 27 -0.59 -7.99 -6.65
CA ALA A 27 -0.92 -9.18 -5.88
C ALA A 27 -1.93 -10.10 -6.62
N ILE A 28 -2.91 -9.51 -7.31
CA ILE A 28 -3.89 -10.27 -8.09
C ILE A 28 -3.25 -10.85 -9.36
N ALA A 29 -2.44 -10.08 -10.06
CA ALA A 29 -1.79 -10.50 -11.30
C ALA A 29 -0.79 -11.63 -11.06
N SER A 30 0.08 -11.48 -10.06
CA SER A 30 1.01 -12.53 -9.63
C SER A 30 0.25 -13.81 -9.23
N SER A 31 -0.79 -13.68 -8.41
CA SER A 31 -1.64 -14.82 -8.03
C SER A 31 -2.28 -15.53 -9.23
N LYS A 32 -2.71 -14.77 -10.24
CA LYS A 32 -3.28 -15.32 -11.47
C LYS A 32 -2.23 -16.08 -12.30
N ILE A 33 -0.99 -15.63 -12.32
CA ILE A 33 0.14 -16.33 -12.96
C ILE A 33 0.40 -17.67 -12.26
N GLU A 34 0.30 -17.70 -10.93
CA GLU A 34 0.40 -18.92 -10.11
C GLU A 34 -0.85 -19.82 -10.19
N GLY A 35 -1.80 -19.50 -11.08
CA GLY A 35 -3.00 -20.32 -11.32
C GLY A 35 -4.12 -20.12 -10.30
N LEU A 36 -4.01 -19.17 -9.38
CA LEU A 36 -5.08 -18.85 -8.44
C LEU A 36 -6.21 -18.12 -9.17
N ARG A 37 -7.30 -18.85 -9.45
CA ARG A 37 -8.52 -18.29 -10.05
C ARG A 37 -9.50 -17.90 -8.95
N VAL A 38 -9.76 -16.61 -8.83
CA VAL A 38 -10.66 -16.04 -7.82
C VAL A 38 -11.43 -14.88 -8.44
N SER A 39 -12.71 -14.71 -8.08
CA SER A 39 -13.48 -13.54 -8.51
C SER A 39 -13.14 -12.31 -7.67
N ALA A 40 -13.27 -11.11 -8.25
CA ALA A 40 -13.05 -9.85 -7.53
C ALA A 40 -13.95 -9.72 -6.28
N GLN A 41 -15.18 -10.25 -6.33
CA GLN A 41 -16.09 -10.27 -5.20
C GLN A 41 -15.56 -11.14 -4.04
N GLN A 42 -15.04 -12.33 -4.34
CA GLN A 42 -14.47 -13.21 -3.31
C GLN A 42 -13.22 -12.60 -2.69
N ILE A 43 -12.39 -11.92 -3.49
CA ILE A 43 -11.21 -11.19 -2.99
C ILE A 43 -11.68 -10.04 -2.07
N ALA A 44 -12.68 -9.26 -2.46
CA ALA A 44 -13.21 -8.18 -1.64
C ALA A 44 -13.80 -8.66 -0.31
N LEU A 45 -14.52 -9.78 -0.30
CA LEU A 45 -15.02 -10.41 0.93
C LEU A 45 -13.87 -10.92 1.81
N ALA A 46 -12.83 -11.50 1.20
CA ALA A 46 -11.65 -11.98 1.93
C ALA A 46 -10.83 -10.83 2.53
N GLU A 47 -10.72 -9.69 1.84
CA GLU A 47 -10.13 -8.46 2.37
C GLU A 47 -10.97 -7.90 3.52
N LEU A 48 -12.30 -7.89 3.39
CA LEU A 48 -13.19 -7.44 4.47
C LEU A 48 -13.07 -8.34 5.71
N ALA A 49 -12.99 -9.65 5.53
CA ALA A 49 -12.81 -10.62 6.60
C ALA A 49 -11.48 -10.48 7.35
N GLN A 50 -10.46 -9.81 6.79
CA GLN A 50 -9.24 -9.47 7.51
C GLN A 50 -9.42 -8.30 8.49
N THR A 51 -10.47 -7.51 8.32
CA THR A 51 -10.82 -6.38 9.21
C THR A 51 -12.00 -6.68 10.12
N ASP A 52 -12.84 -7.66 9.76
CA ASP A 52 -14.04 -8.04 10.47
C ASP A 52 -14.20 -9.57 10.51
N ASP A 53 -13.99 -10.15 11.69
CA ASP A 53 -14.05 -11.60 11.93
C ASP A 53 -15.47 -12.19 11.71
N SER A 54 -16.51 -11.38 11.58
CA SER A 54 -17.87 -11.85 11.33
C SER A 54 -18.10 -12.36 9.89
N VAL A 55 -17.20 -12.02 8.95
CA VAL A 55 -17.35 -12.30 7.50
C VAL A 55 -16.67 -13.62 7.07
N VAL A 56 -16.17 -14.42 8.02
CA VAL A 56 -15.25 -15.55 7.73
C VAL A 56 -15.91 -16.78 7.10
N LYS A 57 -17.24 -16.97 7.21
CA LYS A 57 -17.90 -18.19 6.71
C LYS A 57 -18.02 -18.23 5.18
N GLY A 58 -17.55 -19.32 4.57
CA GLY A 58 -17.75 -19.62 3.15
C GLY A 58 -16.74 -18.96 2.19
N LEU A 59 -15.66 -18.40 2.72
CA LEU A 59 -14.58 -17.84 1.91
C LEU A 59 -13.74 -18.93 1.26
N SER A 60 -13.41 -18.71 -0.02
CA SER A 60 -12.49 -19.58 -0.75
C SER A 60 -11.08 -19.48 -0.19
N ALA A 61 -10.40 -20.61 0.00
CA ALA A 61 -9.00 -20.64 0.42
C ALA A 61 -8.10 -19.83 -0.54
N ASN A 62 -8.36 -19.90 -1.84
CA ASN A 62 -7.63 -19.10 -2.83
C ASN A 62 -7.90 -17.60 -2.64
N ALA A 63 -9.14 -17.20 -2.30
CA ALA A 63 -9.45 -15.80 -2.03
C ALA A 63 -8.71 -15.28 -0.80
N GLN A 64 -8.63 -16.10 0.25
CA GLN A 64 -7.87 -15.76 1.45
C GLN A 64 -6.37 -15.61 1.14
N LEU A 65 -5.79 -16.50 0.35
CA LEU A 65 -4.38 -16.41 -0.07
C LEU A 65 -4.11 -15.12 -0.85
N VAL A 66 -4.93 -14.79 -1.85
CA VAL A 66 -4.78 -13.54 -2.62
C VAL A 66 -4.92 -12.32 -1.70
N ALA A 67 -5.89 -12.33 -0.79
CA ALA A 67 -6.12 -11.22 0.14
C ALA A 67 -4.96 -11.05 1.14
N ASN A 68 -4.35 -12.15 1.59
CA ASN A 68 -3.14 -12.12 2.41
C ASN A 68 -1.95 -11.54 1.64
N ASN A 69 -1.80 -11.89 0.35
CA ASN A 69 -0.75 -11.34 -0.50
C ASN A 69 -0.90 -9.81 -0.68
N ILE A 70 -2.13 -9.33 -0.89
CA ILE A 70 -2.42 -7.89 -0.97
C ILE A 70 -1.97 -7.18 0.32
N THR A 71 -2.35 -7.72 1.48
CA THR A 71 -1.97 -7.17 2.79
C THR A 71 -0.46 -7.20 3.01
N ALA A 72 0.20 -8.30 2.66
CA ALA A 72 1.65 -8.47 2.78
C ALA A 72 2.42 -7.46 1.91
N LEU A 73 2.04 -7.27 0.65
CA LEU A 73 2.68 -6.28 -0.23
C LEU A 73 2.50 -4.84 0.29
N ARG A 74 1.31 -4.51 0.80
CA ARG A 74 1.05 -3.21 1.40
C ARG A 74 1.91 -2.98 2.65
N GLY A 75 2.00 -3.99 3.52
CA GLY A 75 2.84 -3.94 4.73
C GLY A 75 4.32 -3.77 4.37
N ALA A 76 4.85 -4.61 3.48
CA ALA A 76 6.23 -4.55 3.03
C ALA A 76 6.59 -3.18 2.42
N THR A 77 5.73 -2.63 1.57
CA THR A 77 5.95 -1.31 0.97
C THR A 77 5.94 -0.20 2.01
N THR A 78 5.05 -0.29 3.01
CA THR A 78 4.99 0.67 4.12
C THR A 78 6.25 0.61 4.97
N GLU A 79 6.75 -0.57 5.28
CA GLU A 79 8.01 -0.74 6.02
C GLU A 79 9.21 -0.22 5.24
N VAL A 80 9.26 -0.48 3.92
CA VAL A 80 10.30 0.09 3.04
C VAL A 80 10.20 1.62 3.03
N ALA A 81 9.01 2.20 2.99
CA ALA A 81 8.85 3.65 3.03
C ALA A 81 9.25 4.28 4.37
N ARG A 82 9.09 3.54 5.48
CA ARG A 82 9.43 3.99 6.85
C ARG A 82 10.92 3.89 7.16
N ARG A 83 11.68 3.08 6.42
CA ARG A 83 13.12 2.91 6.62
C ARG A 83 13.89 4.23 6.44
N PRO A 84 14.88 4.53 7.30
CA PRO A 84 15.61 5.82 7.28
C PRO A 84 16.56 5.97 6.08
N ASP A 85 16.95 4.87 5.45
CA ASP A 85 17.69 4.82 4.18
C ASP A 85 16.78 4.80 2.95
N SER A 86 15.46 4.78 3.15
CA SER A 86 14.52 4.87 2.04
C SER A 86 14.64 6.26 1.38
N PRO A 87 14.50 6.33 0.05
CA PRO A 87 14.60 7.61 -0.68
C PRO A 87 13.58 8.66 -0.20
N THR A 88 12.49 8.24 0.46
CA THR A 88 11.48 9.11 1.08
C THR A 88 12.00 9.79 2.35
N ALA A 89 12.83 9.12 3.16
CA ALA A 89 13.37 9.66 4.41
C ALA A 89 14.37 10.82 4.17
N CYS A 90 15.15 10.76 3.07
CA CYS A 90 16.02 11.86 2.67
C CYS A 90 15.27 13.13 2.25
N GLN A 91 14.02 13.01 1.79
CA GLN A 91 13.19 14.14 1.35
C GLN A 91 12.69 15.00 2.53
N GLU A 92 12.50 14.39 3.69
CA GLU A 92 11.99 15.06 4.90
C GLU A 92 13.11 15.79 5.67
N MET A 93 14.33 15.25 5.65
CA MET A 93 15.53 15.84 6.28
C MET A 93 16.04 17.10 5.57
N SER A 94 15.66 17.30 4.30
CA SER A 94 16.12 18.44 3.48
C SER A 94 15.17 19.65 3.52
N ARG A 95 14.12 19.63 4.36
CA ARG A 95 13.28 20.80 4.60
C ARG A 95 13.97 21.74 5.60
N PRO A 96 14.20 23.03 5.28
CA PRO A 96 14.67 23.98 6.28
C PRO A 96 13.64 24.07 7.40
N ARG A 97 14.08 23.90 8.65
CA ARG A 97 13.28 24.23 9.84
C ARG A 97 13.01 25.73 9.81
N CYS A 98 11.92 26.13 9.19
CA CYS A 98 11.46 27.51 9.21
C CYS A 98 10.85 27.77 10.60
N GLY A 99 11.59 28.46 11.45
CA GLY A 99 11.09 29.10 12.67
C GLY A 99 11.54 28.49 14.00
N ALA A 100 12.82 28.60 14.33
CA ALA A 100 13.26 28.62 15.72
C ALA A 100 14.15 29.85 15.95
N THR A 101 13.83 30.59 17.02
CA THR A 101 14.43 31.85 17.52
C THR A 101 14.02 33.11 16.73
N VAL A 102 13.54 34.18 17.34
CA VAL A 102 14.32 35.05 18.24
C VAL A 102 13.45 35.55 19.40
N GLY A 103 13.97 35.39 20.62
CA GLY A 103 13.66 36.28 21.73
C GLY A 103 14.52 37.53 21.65
N ALA A 104 13.91 38.68 21.92
CA ALA A 104 14.51 39.88 22.48
C ALA A 104 13.37 40.65 23.16
#